data_AF-V9G0S0-F1
#
_entry.id   AF-V9G0S0-F1
#
_cell.length_a   1.000
_cell.length_b   1.000
_cell.length_c   1.000
_cell.angle_alpha   90.00
_cell.angle_beta   90.00
_cell.angle_gamma   90.00
#
_symmetry.space_group_name_H-M   'P 1'
#
loop_
_entity.id
_entity.type
_entity.pdbx_description
1 polymer ?
#
loop_
_entity_poly.entity_id
_entity_poly.type
_entity_poly.pdbx_seq_one_letter_code
_entity_poly.pdbx_strand_id
1 'polypeptide(L)'
;MGETRLEQELPAGTCKKEATSVLCKKRSLRRRLVDSRWLFNNIHVGEVLIDCRSSANCLANTVLGSINVPPPEHDNYLTCSEYVENLGLSAAKRSLRDMLLFADEEDVSNPESWLHKLEQFFLDEGRAASIKVLCEGFAEFHKRYPFYTSLGIVDDGVLHSGEHQVSYPNEIVDNFLFLGNMWQAQCKQVFLDLGITHVVNATRKVDNVFEKDGVKYFNAKLDDKPDENITQFFNSTYQFITQAQRSTTADGRPCRVLVHCTHGISRSATLVIVYVMRTYHWSLAQAFNFVRSGRGVVVPNEGFLRALLREERRLFHNKCSVTEDELDLLTSGSLPSQPARLQRRTSPSLELAAESSKDSQCSVM
;
A
#
# COMPACT_ATOMS: atom_id res chain seq x y z
N MET A 1 61.16 -24.52 55.77
CA MET A 1 60.68 -25.64 54.95
C MET A 1 59.61 -25.08 54.01
N GLY A 2 59.84 -25.14 52.71
CA GLY A 2 58.96 -24.58 51.69
C GLY A 2 59.48 -25.02 50.33
N GLU A 3 58.61 -25.68 49.57
CA GLU A 3 58.95 -26.67 48.55
C GLU A 3 59.50 -26.11 47.25
N THR A 4 60.52 -26.82 46.78
CA THR A 4 60.90 -27.27 45.43
C THR A 4 60.43 -26.47 44.19
N ARG A 5 61.45 -26.02 43.47
CA ARG A 5 61.50 -25.37 42.16
C ARG A 5 61.76 -26.41 41.06
N LEU A 6 61.40 -26.10 39.81
CA LEU A 6 62.07 -26.37 38.51
C LEU A 6 60.99 -26.50 37.42
N GLU A 7 60.71 -25.43 36.67
CA GLU A 7 61.40 -24.89 35.48
C GLU A 7 60.74 -25.36 34.16
N GLN A 8 60.47 -24.35 33.33
CA GLN A 8 59.76 -24.38 32.05
C GLN A 8 60.76 -24.68 30.91
N GLU A 9 60.32 -25.38 29.87
CA GLU A 9 60.28 -24.90 28.47
C GLU A 9 59.72 -25.97 27.49
N LEU A 10 59.01 -25.48 26.46
CA LEU A 10 58.28 -26.20 25.40
C LEU A 10 59.23 -26.66 24.25
N PRO A 11 58.78 -27.43 23.22
CA PRO A 11 58.19 -26.75 22.04
C PRO A 11 57.14 -27.52 21.22
N ALA A 12 56.44 -26.74 20.38
CA ALA A 12 55.85 -27.06 19.07
C ALA A 12 54.53 -27.86 19.01
N GLY A 13 53.41 -27.15 19.23
CA GLY A 13 52.08 -27.56 18.77
C GLY A 13 51.68 -26.85 17.47
N THR A 14 51.23 -27.63 16.50
CA THR A 14 50.91 -27.29 15.12
C THR A 14 49.82 -26.22 14.96
N CYS A 15 50.07 -25.26 14.06
CA CYS A 15 49.13 -24.20 13.69
C CYS A 15 48.08 -24.75 12.70
N LYS A 16 46.84 -24.97 13.16
CA LYS A 16 45.66 -25.04 12.29
C LYS A 16 44.87 -23.74 12.47
N LYS A 17 44.99 -22.84 11.49
CA LYS A 17 44.06 -21.73 11.29
C LYS A 17 42.82 -22.29 10.58
N GLU A 18 41.79 -22.64 11.33
CA GLU A 18 40.46 -22.79 10.76
C GLU A 18 39.87 -21.38 10.55
N ALA A 19 39.71 -21.03 9.28
CA ALA A 19 39.00 -19.82 8.88
C ALA A 19 37.54 -19.96 9.31
N THR A 20 37.12 -19.16 10.28
CA THR A 20 35.72 -18.93 10.59
C THR A 20 35.10 -18.16 9.42
N SER A 21 34.53 -18.90 8.47
CA SER A 21 33.66 -18.33 7.44
C SER A 21 32.43 -17.76 8.12
N VAL A 22 32.39 -16.43 8.25
CA VAL A 22 31.15 -15.70 8.53
C VAL A 22 30.24 -15.94 7.32
N LEU A 23 29.40 -16.97 7.41
CA LEU A 23 28.26 -17.18 6.52
C LEU A 23 27.27 -16.04 6.77
N CYS A 24 27.53 -14.89 6.14
CA CYS A 24 26.50 -13.90 5.90
C CYS A 24 25.44 -14.61 5.05
N LYS A 25 24.29 -14.97 5.65
CA LYS A 25 23.15 -15.50 4.91
C LYS A 25 22.81 -14.48 3.83
N LYS A 26 23.14 -14.78 2.57
CA LYS A 26 22.71 -13.98 1.41
C LYS A 26 21.21 -13.72 1.58
N ARG A 27 20.84 -12.45 1.74
CA ARG A 27 19.44 -12.03 1.87
C ARG A 27 18.78 -12.44 0.55
N SER A 28 17.98 -13.52 0.57
CA SER A 28 17.20 -13.92 -0.60
C SER A 28 16.22 -12.80 -0.89
N LEU A 29 16.55 -11.97 -1.88
CA LEU A 29 15.65 -10.97 -2.43
C LEU A 29 14.47 -11.73 -3.03
N ARG A 30 13.26 -11.46 -2.54
CA ARG A 30 12.04 -12.10 -3.05
C ARG A 30 11.39 -11.17 -4.05
N ARG A 31 11.09 -11.69 -5.23
CA ARG A 31 10.15 -11.09 -6.20
C ARG A 31 8.86 -10.69 -5.48
N ARG A 32 8.43 -9.45 -5.69
CA ARG A 32 7.15 -8.95 -5.17
C ARG A 32 6.29 -8.41 -6.31
N LEU A 33 5.19 -9.09 -6.58
CA LEU A 33 4.17 -8.59 -7.49
C LEU A 33 3.39 -7.45 -6.81
N VAL A 34 3.12 -6.40 -7.58
CA VAL A 34 2.33 -5.24 -7.17
C VAL A 34 1.29 -4.90 -8.23
N ASP A 35 0.15 -4.38 -7.79
CA ASP A 35 -0.96 -3.98 -8.66
C ASP A 35 -0.85 -2.49 -9.07
N SER A 36 -1.72 -2.07 -9.98
CA SER A 36 -1.77 -0.69 -10.48
C SER A 36 -2.03 0.32 -9.37
N ARG A 37 -2.86 -0.04 -8.39
CA ARG A 37 -3.16 0.81 -7.22
C ARG A 37 -1.95 1.01 -6.33
N TRP A 38 -1.13 -0.02 -6.16
CA TRP A 38 0.14 0.09 -5.45
C TRP A 38 1.08 1.06 -6.16
N LEU A 39 1.23 0.95 -7.48
CA LEU A 39 2.06 1.89 -8.26
C LEU A 39 1.51 3.31 -8.13
N PHE A 40 0.21 3.53 -8.34
CA PHE A 40 -0.42 4.85 -8.17
C PHE A 40 -0.15 5.46 -6.78
N ASN A 41 -0.25 4.66 -5.72
CA ASN A 41 -0.03 5.12 -4.36
C ASN A 41 1.44 5.41 -4.02
N ASN A 42 2.39 4.76 -4.70
CA ASN A 42 3.81 4.81 -4.38
C ASN A 42 4.67 5.48 -5.46
N ILE A 43 4.08 5.99 -6.54
CA ILE A 43 4.81 6.60 -7.66
C ILE A 43 5.75 7.76 -7.23
N HIS A 44 5.41 8.44 -6.12
CA HIS A 44 6.18 9.55 -5.55
C HIS A 44 7.12 9.17 -4.41
N VAL A 45 7.20 7.88 -4.04
CA VAL A 45 7.89 7.41 -2.82
C VAL A 45 9.39 7.12 -3.08
N GLY A 46 9.85 7.32 -4.31
CA GLY A 46 11.27 7.30 -4.67
C GLY A 46 11.75 5.98 -5.28
N GLU A 47 10.84 5.05 -5.59
CA GLU A 47 11.16 3.89 -6.43
C GLU A 47 11.68 4.33 -7.81
N VAL A 48 12.71 3.64 -8.29
CA VAL A 48 13.14 3.78 -9.68
C VAL A 48 12.20 2.94 -10.55
N LEU A 49 11.43 3.62 -11.39
CA LEU A 49 10.50 2.99 -12.34
C LEU A 49 11.27 2.60 -13.61
N ILE A 50 11.22 1.33 -13.99
CA ILE A 50 11.84 0.81 -15.20
C ILE A 50 10.77 0.30 -16.16
N ASP A 51 10.71 0.93 -17.33
CA ASP A 51 9.91 0.47 -18.46
C ASP A 51 10.70 -0.54 -19.28
N CYS A 52 10.30 -1.81 -19.24
CA CYS A 52 10.99 -2.91 -19.92
C CYS A 52 10.46 -3.13 -21.35
N ARG A 53 9.50 -2.33 -21.82
CA ARG A 53 8.95 -2.46 -23.18
C ARG A 53 9.92 -1.90 -24.22
N SER A 54 9.62 -2.17 -25.49
CA SER A 54 10.38 -1.62 -26.61
C SER A 54 10.49 -0.10 -26.56
N SER A 55 11.56 0.45 -27.13
CA SER A 55 11.78 1.90 -27.24
C SER A 55 10.58 2.59 -27.90
N ALA A 56 10.00 1.97 -28.92
CA ALA A 56 8.81 2.48 -29.61
C ALA A 56 7.58 2.57 -28.68
N ASN A 57 7.30 1.51 -27.89
CA ASN A 57 6.17 1.51 -26.96
C ASN A 57 6.36 2.53 -25.84
N CYS A 58 7.58 2.65 -25.30
CA CYS A 58 7.89 3.64 -24.27
C CYS A 58 7.74 5.09 -24.78
N LEU A 59 8.25 5.38 -25.98
CA LEU A 59 8.14 6.71 -26.59
C LEU A 59 6.68 7.07 -26.90
N ALA A 60 5.87 6.10 -27.32
CA ALA A 60 4.45 6.31 -27.59
C ALA A 60 3.67 6.66 -26.31
N ASN A 61 3.88 5.91 -25.23
CA ASN A 61 3.27 6.20 -23.94
C ASN A 61 4.02 5.47 -22.82
N THR A 62 4.36 6.13 -21.72
CA THR A 62 4.97 5.49 -20.55
C THR A 62 4.53 6.15 -19.25
N VAL A 63 4.81 5.52 -18.12
CA VAL A 63 4.57 6.09 -16.79
C VAL A 63 5.53 7.26 -16.58
N LEU A 64 5.03 8.40 -16.09
CA LEU A 64 5.85 9.59 -15.89
C LEU A 64 7.04 9.31 -14.94
N GLY A 65 8.24 9.70 -15.35
CA GLY A 65 9.47 9.51 -14.57
C GLY A 65 10.12 8.13 -14.71
N SER A 66 9.60 7.27 -15.60
CA SER A 66 10.22 5.98 -15.91
C SER A 66 11.55 6.12 -16.68
N ILE A 67 12.42 5.13 -16.48
CA ILE A 67 13.63 4.92 -17.28
C ILE A 67 13.34 3.73 -18.19
N ASN A 68 13.46 3.92 -19.51
CA ASN A 68 13.31 2.82 -20.45
C ASN A 68 14.59 1.97 -20.49
N VAL A 69 14.42 0.66 -20.33
CA VAL A 69 15.44 -0.36 -20.53
C VAL A 69 14.86 -1.40 -21.47
N PRO A 70 14.89 -1.14 -22.79
CA PRO A 70 14.22 -1.97 -23.79
C PRO A 70 15.02 -3.25 -24.07
N PRO A 71 14.38 -4.32 -24.59
CA PRO A 71 15.11 -5.49 -25.08
C PRO A 71 16.12 -5.09 -26.18
N PRO A 72 17.30 -5.74 -26.26
CA PRO A 72 18.28 -5.45 -27.29
C PRO A 72 17.71 -5.75 -28.69
N GLU A 73 17.80 -4.78 -29.60
CA GLU A 73 17.31 -4.91 -30.99
C GLU A 73 18.24 -5.80 -31.86
N HIS A 74 19.47 -6.01 -31.41
CA HIS A 74 20.51 -6.77 -32.12
C HIS A 74 21.24 -7.73 -31.17
N ASP A 75 21.62 -8.91 -31.67
CA ASP A 75 22.39 -9.95 -30.95
C ASP A 75 23.86 -9.56 -30.66
N ASN A 76 24.22 -8.27 -30.78
CA ASN A 76 25.58 -7.80 -30.56
C ASN A 76 26.02 -7.88 -29.08
N TYR A 77 25.09 -8.13 -28.17
CA TYR A 77 25.36 -8.25 -26.74
C TYR A 77 25.45 -9.72 -26.34
N LEU A 78 26.57 -10.13 -25.75
CA LEU A 78 26.77 -11.50 -25.32
C LEU A 78 25.94 -11.82 -24.06
N THR A 79 25.62 -10.81 -23.24
CA THR A 79 24.88 -10.96 -21.98
C THR A 79 24.00 -9.74 -21.65
N CYS A 80 22.98 -9.94 -20.80
CA CYS A 80 22.17 -8.86 -20.21
C CYS A 80 23.04 -7.83 -19.47
N SER A 81 24.09 -8.29 -18.77
CA SER A 81 25.01 -7.42 -18.02
C SER A 81 25.73 -6.42 -18.93
N GLU A 82 26.31 -6.91 -20.03
CA GLU A 82 27.01 -6.07 -21.00
C GLU A 82 26.09 -5.02 -21.61
N TYR A 83 24.84 -5.39 -21.90
CA TYR A 83 23.84 -4.47 -22.42
C TYR A 83 23.48 -3.36 -21.42
N VAL A 84 23.12 -3.74 -20.19
CA VAL A 84 22.68 -2.79 -19.15
C VAL A 84 23.83 -1.88 -18.70
N GLU A 85 25.07 -2.36 -18.69
CA GLU A 85 26.25 -1.54 -18.39
C GLU A 85 26.51 -0.49 -19.48
N ASN A 86 26.34 -0.84 -20.75
CA ASN A 86 26.44 0.10 -21.87
C ASN A 86 25.35 1.19 -21.85
N LEU A 87 24.17 0.90 -21.28
CA LEU A 87 23.13 1.90 -21.03
C LEU A 87 23.45 2.87 -19.88
N GLY A 88 24.59 2.70 -19.20
CA GLY A 88 25.04 3.61 -18.13
C GLY A 88 24.32 3.42 -16.78
N LEU A 89 23.46 2.39 -16.67
CA LEU A 89 22.72 2.08 -15.43
C LEU A 89 23.65 1.65 -14.28
N SER A 90 24.82 1.08 -14.58
CA SER A 90 25.82 0.67 -13.59
C SER A 90 26.72 1.81 -13.09
N ALA A 91 26.85 2.90 -13.86
CA ALA A 91 27.72 4.04 -13.52
C ALA A 91 27.03 5.04 -12.58
N ALA A 92 25.71 4.98 -12.49
CA ALA A 92 24.95 5.73 -11.50
C ALA A 92 25.18 5.12 -10.11
N LYS A 93 26.10 5.70 -9.33
CA LYS A 93 26.20 5.52 -7.86
C LYS A 93 24.93 5.92 -7.09
N ARG A 94 23.77 5.99 -7.75
CA ARG A 94 22.47 6.03 -7.08
C ARG A 94 22.29 4.62 -6.53
N SER A 95 22.21 4.49 -5.22
CA SER A 95 21.84 3.22 -4.63
C SER A 95 20.44 2.87 -5.16
N LEU A 96 20.36 1.95 -6.12
CA LEU A 96 19.14 1.40 -6.72
C LEU A 96 18.39 0.55 -5.67
N ARG A 97 18.07 1.15 -4.53
CA ARG A 97 17.60 0.41 -3.34
C ARG A 97 16.25 -0.21 -3.61
N ASP A 98 15.34 0.50 -4.25
CA ASP A 98 13.99 0.04 -4.50
C ASP A 98 13.59 0.32 -5.95
N MET A 99 13.31 -0.74 -6.69
CA MET A 99 13.00 -0.70 -8.12
C MET A 99 11.61 -1.28 -8.39
N LEU A 100 10.91 -0.69 -9.36
CA LEU A 100 9.69 -1.24 -9.91
C LEU A 100 9.86 -1.41 -11.41
N LEU A 101 9.71 -2.64 -11.90
CA LEU A 101 9.76 -2.98 -13.30
C LEU A 101 8.33 -3.17 -13.81
N PHE A 102 8.05 -2.67 -15.01
CA PHE A 102 6.80 -2.93 -15.71
C PHE A 102 7.06 -3.23 -17.18
N ALA A 103 6.19 -4.04 -17.76
CA ALA A 103 6.20 -4.44 -19.16
C ALA A 103 4.74 -4.56 -19.67
N ASP A 104 4.57 -5.09 -20.88
CA ASP A 104 3.26 -5.53 -21.35
C ASP A 104 2.84 -6.83 -20.63
N GLU A 105 1.54 -7.11 -20.54
CA GLU A 105 0.99 -8.23 -19.74
C GLU A 105 1.58 -9.60 -20.16
N GLU A 106 1.83 -9.77 -21.46
CA GLU A 106 2.44 -10.97 -22.04
C GLU A 106 3.85 -11.21 -21.47
N ASP A 107 4.65 -10.16 -21.34
CA ASP A 107 6.01 -10.24 -20.80
C ASP A 107 6.06 -10.52 -19.29
N VAL A 108 5.03 -10.09 -18.55
CA VAL A 108 4.94 -10.34 -17.10
C VAL A 108 4.72 -11.83 -16.81
N SER A 109 4.01 -12.52 -17.68
CA SER A 109 3.70 -13.95 -17.55
C SER A 109 4.75 -14.88 -18.16
N ASN A 110 5.54 -14.38 -19.12
CA ASN A 110 6.56 -15.16 -19.84
C ASN A 110 7.92 -15.18 -19.11
N PRO A 111 8.40 -16.32 -18.60
CA PRO A 111 9.70 -16.42 -17.89
C PRO A 111 10.91 -16.09 -18.76
N GLU A 112 10.79 -16.21 -20.09
CA GLU A 112 11.87 -15.93 -21.05
C GLU A 112 11.89 -14.46 -21.51
N SER A 113 10.94 -13.65 -21.00
CA SER A 113 10.82 -12.24 -21.36
C SER A 113 12.02 -11.41 -20.92
N TRP A 114 12.20 -10.27 -21.59
CA TRP A 114 13.21 -9.29 -21.21
C TRP A 114 13.04 -8.80 -19.77
N LEU A 115 11.79 -8.62 -19.33
CA LEU A 115 11.45 -8.26 -17.95
C LEU A 115 12.07 -9.24 -16.94
N HIS A 116 11.92 -10.56 -17.14
CA HIS A 116 12.48 -11.56 -16.23
C HIS A 116 14.01 -11.60 -16.30
N LYS A 117 14.60 -11.45 -17.49
CA LYS A 117 16.06 -11.36 -17.65
C LYS A 117 16.65 -10.16 -16.90
N LEU A 118 15.96 -9.01 -16.95
CA LEU A 118 16.36 -7.80 -16.25
C LEU A 118 16.12 -7.90 -14.73
N GLU A 119 15.01 -8.52 -14.32
CA GLU A 119 14.75 -8.85 -12.92
C GLU A 119 15.87 -9.71 -12.32
N GLN A 120 16.24 -10.81 -12.99
CA GLN A 120 17.34 -11.67 -12.55
C GLN A 120 18.65 -10.90 -12.49
N PHE A 121 18.96 -10.06 -13.49
CA PHE A 121 20.16 -9.23 -13.48
C PHE A 121 20.27 -8.31 -12.26
N PHE A 122 19.17 -7.69 -11.81
CA PHE A 122 19.20 -6.83 -10.62
C PHE A 122 19.17 -7.61 -9.29
N LEU A 123 18.59 -8.82 -9.28
CA LEU A 123 18.63 -9.73 -8.14
C LEU A 123 20.02 -10.33 -7.95
N ASP A 124 20.64 -10.74 -9.04
CA ASP A 124 22.01 -11.21 -9.10
C ASP A 124 22.94 -10.03 -8.78
N GLU A 125 24.01 -10.33 -8.05
CA GLU A 125 24.98 -9.34 -7.56
C GLU A 125 24.48 -8.34 -6.50
N GLY A 126 23.22 -8.44 -6.05
CA GLY A 126 22.69 -7.57 -4.99
C GLY A 126 22.64 -6.10 -5.40
N ARG A 127 22.46 -5.83 -6.71
CA ARG A 127 22.40 -4.48 -7.29
C ARG A 127 21.17 -3.69 -6.82
N ALA A 128 20.13 -4.38 -6.35
CA ALA A 128 18.95 -3.79 -5.71
C ALA A 128 18.65 -4.34 -4.31
N ALA A 129 18.00 -3.55 -3.45
CA ALA A 129 17.55 -3.99 -2.13
C ALA A 129 16.09 -4.51 -2.13
N SER A 130 15.28 -4.08 -3.09
CA SER A 130 13.93 -4.58 -3.39
C SER A 130 13.60 -4.41 -4.86
N ILE A 131 13.02 -5.46 -5.45
CA ILE A 131 12.48 -5.43 -6.82
C ILE A 131 11.00 -5.77 -6.75
N LYS A 132 10.20 -4.93 -7.40
CA LYS A 132 8.76 -5.09 -7.55
C LYS A 132 8.43 -5.17 -9.04
N VAL A 133 7.42 -5.97 -9.39
CA VAL A 133 6.94 -6.11 -10.76
C VAL A 133 5.46 -5.76 -10.82
N LEU A 134 5.09 -4.84 -11.72
CA LEU A 134 3.68 -4.52 -11.97
C LEU A 134 3.00 -5.71 -12.65
N CYS A 135 2.09 -6.39 -11.93
CA CYS A 135 1.56 -7.67 -12.39
C CYS A 135 0.50 -7.57 -13.49
N GLU A 136 -0.18 -6.43 -13.60
CA GLU A 136 -1.24 -6.20 -14.59
C GLU A 136 -0.70 -5.60 -15.91
N GLY A 137 0.60 -5.30 -15.97
CA GLY A 137 1.24 -4.65 -17.11
C GLY A 137 0.88 -3.16 -17.27
N PHE A 138 1.52 -2.51 -18.24
CA PHE A 138 1.36 -1.07 -18.48
C PHE A 138 -0.06 -0.68 -18.90
N ALA A 139 -0.70 -1.47 -19.77
CA ALA A 139 -1.98 -1.13 -20.37
C ALA A 139 -3.09 -0.95 -19.32
N GLU A 140 -3.17 -1.84 -18.33
CA GLU A 140 -4.18 -1.73 -17.26
C GLU A 140 -3.89 -0.54 -16.34
N PHE A 141 -2.62 -0.27 -16.03
CA PHE A 141 -2.25 0.94 -15.27
C PHE A 141 -2.64 2.21 -16.02
N HIS A 142 -2.35 2.31 -17.32
CA HIS A 142 -2.74 3.44 -18.15
C HIS A 142 -4.26 3.61 -18.23
N LYS A 143 -5.00 2.51 -18.40
CA LYS A 143 -6.47 2.54 -18.43
C LYS A 143 -7.06 3.07 -17.13
N ARG A 144 -6.45 2.72 -15.99
CA ARG A 144 -6.94 3.11 -14.66
C ARG A 144 -6.47 4.50 -14.22
N TYR A 145 -5.24 4.88 -14.59
CA TYR A 145 -4.60 6.15 -14.21
C TYR A 145 -3.95 6.83 -15.41
N PRO A 146 -4.74 7.20 -16.45
CA PRO A 146 -4.17 7.71 -17.70
C PRO A 146 -3.36 8.99 -17.48
N PHE A 147 -3.81 9.86 -16.57
CA PHE A 147 -3.18 11.12 -16.17
C PHE A 147 -1.79 10.98 -15.52
N TYR A 148 -1.33 9.76 -15.20
CA TYR A 148 0.04 9.48 -14.76
C TYR A 148 0.95 8.91 -15.86
N THR A 149 0.48 8.95 -17.10
CA THR A 149 1.22 8.50 -18.28
C THR A 149 1.48 9.66 -19.22
N SER A 150 2.48 9.55 -20.09
CA SER A 150 2.85 10.63 -21.03
C SER A 150 1.75 10.96 -22.04
N LEU A 151 0.83 10.03 -22.31
CA LEU A 151 -0.36 10.25 -23.16
C LEU A 151 -1.58 10.75 -22.37
N GLY A 152 -1.54 10.76 -21.04
CA GLY A 152 -2.63 11.20 -20.16
C GLY A 152 -3.05 12.65 -20.26
N ILE A 153 -2.38 13.42 -21.11
CA ILE A 153 -2.69 14.82 -21.39
C ILE A 153 -3.83 14.84 -22.41
N VAL A 154 -5.07 14.85 -21.91
CA VAL A 154 -6.24 15.07 -22.75
C VAL A 154 -6.32 16.56 -23.11
N ASP A 155 -6.42 16.79 -24.41
CA ASP A 155 -6.47 18.05 -25.14
C ASP A 155 -7.74 18.88 -24.79
N ASP A 156 -7.71 19.60 -23.67
CA ASP A 156 -8.67 20.68 -23.34
C ASP A 156 -8.00 22.07 -23.46
N GLY A 157 -6.92 22.19 -24.24
CA GLY A 157 -6.30 23.48 -24.57
C GLY A 157 -5.62 24.22 -23.41
N VAL A 158 -5.49 23.61 -22.22
CA VAL A 158 -4.69 24.14 -21.11
C VAL A 158 -3.93 23.01 -20.43
N LEU A 159 -2.71 22.72 -20.89
CA LEU A 159 -1.65 22.28 -19.98
C LEU A 159 -0.34 22.96 -20.36
N HIS A 160 0.16 23.71 -19.39
CA HIS A 160 1.47 24.34 -19.43
C HIS A 160 2.53 23.26 -19.60
N SER A 161 3.36 23.45 -20.61
CA SER A 161 4.69 22.88 -20.75
C SER A 161 5.41 22.80 -19.41
N GLY A 162 5.70 21.59 -18.93
CA GLY A 162 6.70 21.34 -17.88
C GLY A 162 6.36 21.89 -16.49
N GLU A 163 6.77 21.14 -15.47
CA GLU A 163 6.82 21.62 -14.07
C GLU A 163 5.49 21.94 -13.39
N HIS A 164 4.60 20.95 -13.21
CA HIS A 164 3.86 20.72 -11.96
C HIS A 164 3.19 19.33 -12.02
N GLN A 165 3.85 18.28 -11.50
CA GLN A 165 3.15 17.01 -11.27
C GLN A 165 2.06 17.25 -10.21
N VAL A 166 0.80 17.08 -10.60
CA VAL A 166 -0.32 17.08 -9.66
C VAL A 166 -0.06 16.00 -8.61
N SER A 167 -0.08 16.39 -7.34
CA SER A 167 -0.04 15.42 -6.24
C SER A 167 -1.43 14.85 -6.05
N TYR A 168 -1.59 13.53 -6.17
CA TYR A 168 -2.88 12.87 -5.98
C TYR A 168 -3.02 12.26 -4.57
N PRO A 169 -4.24 12.20 -4.02
CA PRO A 169 -4.51 11.44 -2.80
C PRO A 169 -4.28 9.95 -3.02
N ASN A 170 -4.05 9.20 -1.94
CA ASN A 170 -3.89 7.76 -2.04
C ASN A 170 -5.23 7.06 -2.11
N GLU A 171 -5.34 6.05 -2.97
CA GLU A 171 -6.50 5.21 -3.09
C GLU A 171 -6.45 4.07 -2.07
N ILE A 172 -7.39 4.08 -1.13
CA ILE A 172 -7.46 3.13 -0.02
C ILE A 172 -8.39 1.97 -0.37
N VAL A 173 -9.64 2.28 -0.75
CA VAL A 173 -10.59 1.27 -1.24
C VAL A 173 -10.72 1.41 -2.74
N ASP A 174 -10.57 0.28 -3.41
CA ASP A 174 -10.53 0.16 -4.87
C ASP A 174 -11.71 0.89 -5.54
N ASN A 175 -11.35 1.77 -6.47
CA ASN A 175 -12.19 2.63 -7.29
C ASN A 175 -13.20 3.49 -6.54
N PHE A 176 -12.99 3.73 -5.23
CA PHE A 176 -14.03 4.30 -4.38
C PHE A 176 -13.55 5.31 -3.33
N LEU A 177 -12.60 4.93 -2.46
CA LEU A 177 -12.24 5.74 -1.28
C LEU A 177 -10.79 6.20 -1.32
N PHE A 178 -10.59 7.51 -1.30
CA PHE A 178 -9.30 8.18 -1.34
C PHE A 178 -9.00 8.89 -0.02
N LEU A 179 -7.72 8.92 0.37
CA LEU A 179 -7.20 9.57 1.56
C LEU A 179 -6.12 10.59 1.18
N GLY A 180 -6.34 11.86 1.53
CA GLY A 180 -5.46 12.95 1.10
C GLY A 180 -5.27 14.08 2.12
N ASN A 181 -4.55 15.11 1.66
CA ASN A 181 -4.27 16.35 2.40
C ASN A 181 -5.07 17.54 1.82
N MET A 182 -4.86 18.75 2.37
CA MET A 182 -5.61 19.92 1.93
C MET A 182 -5.33 20.32 0.48
N TRP A 183 -4.07 20.23 0.03
CA TRP A 183 -3.65 20.67 -1.30
C TRP A 183 -4.34 19.84 -2.38
N GLN A 184 -4.43 18.54 -2.13
CA GLN A 184 -5.12 17.57 -2.98
C GLN A 184 -6.63 17.85 -3.03
N ALA A 185 -7.23 18.21 -1.89
CA ALA A 185 -8.66 18.53 -1.79
C ALA A 185 -9.04 19.90 -2.38
N GLN A 186 -8.06 20.75 -2.68
CA GLN A 186 -8.24 22.07 -3.32
C GLN A 186 -7.81 22.09 -4.79
N CYS A 187 -7.26 20.99 -5.30
CA CYS A 187 -6.77 20.89 -6.68
C CYS A 187 -7.89 20.42 -7.63
N LYS A 188 -8.34 21.28 -8.55
CA LYS A 188 -9.41 20.94 -9.50
C LYS A 188 -9.06 19.71 -10.35
N GLN A 189 -7.80 19.60 -10.77
CA GLN A 189 -7.33 18.48 -11.60
C GLN A 189 -7.51 17.12 -10.90
N VAL A 190 -7.26 17.05 -9.59
CA VAL A 190 -7.52 15.83 -8.78
C VAL A 190 -8.98 15.39 -8.87
N PHE A 191 -9.93 16.33 -8.86
CA PHE A 191 -11.36 16.02 -8.91
C PHE A 191 -11.78 15.54 -10.30
N LEU A 192 -11.24 16.16 -11.35
CA LEU A 192 -11.51 15.78 -12.74
C LEU A 192 -10.97 14.37 -13.03
N ASP A 193 -9.69 14.14 -12.73
CA ASP A 193 -8.98 12.91 -13.09
C ASP A 193 -9.42 11.70 -12.27
N LEU A 194 -9.67 11.89 -10.97
CA LEU A 194 -10.14 10.80 -10.11
C LEU A 194 -11.66 10.64 -10.12
N GLY A 195 -12.40 11.60 -10.67
CA GLY A 195 -13.87 11.63 -10.64
C GLY A 195 -14.42 11.75 -9.22
N ILE A 196 -13.83 12.60 -8.37
CA ILE A 196 -14.27 12.78 -6.98
C ILE A 196 -15.65 13.47 -6.96
N THR A 197 -16.60 12.85 -6.26
CA THR A 197 -18.00 13.32 -6.18
C THR A 197 -18.41 13.73 -4.77
N HIS A 198 -17.72 13.18 -3.77
CA HIS A 198 -18.02 13.36 -2.37
C HIS A 198 -16.73 13.65 -1.61
N VAL A 199 -16.80 14.52 -0.62
CA VAL A 199 -15.65 14.89 0.21
C VAL A 199 -16.03 14.85 1.69
N VAL A 200 -15.21 14.19 2.50
CA VAL A 200 -15.21 14.34 3.94
C VAL A 200 -14.07 15.28 4.31
N ASN A 201 -14.41 16.49 4.73
CA ASN A 201 -13.47 17.49 5.21
C ASN A 201 -13.32 17.36 6.73
N ALA A 202 -12.21 16.78 7.18
CA ALA A 202 -11.92 16.48 8.57
C ALA A 202 -11.05 17.55 9.24
N THR A 203 -11.24 18.83 8.93
CA THR A 203 -10.52 19.94 9.57
C THR A 203 -11.37 21.20 9.71
N ARG A 204 -11.03 22.06 10.68
CA ARG A 204 -11.62 23.39 10.85
C ARG A 204 -10.92 24.47 10.01
N LYS A 205 -9.76 24.17 9.45
CA LYS A 205 -8.81 25.16 8.90
C LYS A 205 -8.92 25.39 7.40
N VAL A 206 -9.71 24.58 6.70
CA VAL A 206 -9.74 24.53 5.25
C VAL A 206 -11.19 24.53 4.81
N ASP A 207 -11.54 25.46 3.92
CA ASP A 207 -12.88 25.59 3.36
C ASP A 207 -13.10 24.62 2.18
N ASN A 208 -14.36 24.36 1.88
CA ASN A 208 -14.77 23.57 0.73
C ASN A 208 -14.67 24.41 -0.55
N VAL A 209 -14.13 23.82 -1.63
CA VAL A 209 -13.87 24.55 -2.88
C VAL A 209 -14.91 24.24 -3.95
N PHE A 210 -15.35 22.99 -4.05
CA PHE A 210 -16.06 22.48 -5.23
C PHE A 210 -17.56 22.25 -5.01
N GLU A 211 -18.15 22.87 -3.98
CA GLU A 211 -19.60 22.77 -3.69
C GLU A 211 -20.45 23.25 -4.88
N LYS A 212 -20.00 24.32 -5.55
CA LYS A 212 -20.67 24.87 -6.75
C LYS A 212 -20.54 23.96 -7.98
N ASP A 213 -19.54 23.08 -7.99
CA ASP A 213 -19.30 22.11 -9.05
C ASP A 213 -20.07 20.79 -8.82
N GLY A 214 -20.96 20.75 -7.83
CA GLY A 214 -21.82 19.61 -7.53
C GLY A 214 -21.19 18.56 -6.60
N VAL A 215 -19.98 18.81 -6.07
CA VAL A 215 -19.35 17.94 -5.08
C VAL A 215 -20.12 18.04 -3.76
N LYS A 216 -20.47 16.88 -3.19
CA LYS A 216 -21.15 16.80 -1.89
C LYS A 216 -20.13 16.77 -0.77
N TYR A 217 -20.33 17.58 0.26
CA TYR A 217 -19.41 17.67 1.40
C TYR A 217 -20.04 17.20 2.70
N PHE A 218 -19.24 16.50 3.51
CA PHE A 218 -19.49 16.30 4.93
C PHE A 218 -18.35 16.93 5.74
N ASN A 219 -18.68 17.88 6.61
CA ASN A 219 -17.71 18.64 7.38
C ASN A 219 -17.55 18.07 8.79
N ALA A 220 -16.55 17.22 9.00
CA ALA A 220 -16.11 16.75 10.31
C ALA A 220 -15.11 17.76 10.91
N LYS A 221 -15.64 18.88 11.43
CA LYS A 221 -14.85 19.98 11.99
C LYS A 221 -14.04 19.51 13.21
N LEU A 222 -12.75 19.24 13.02
CA LEU A 222 -11.84 18.65 14.01
C LEU A 222 -10.48 19.37 14.09
N ASP A 223 -9.98 19.54 15.32
CA ASP A 223 -8.56 19.83 15.57
C ASP A 223 -7.76 18.54 15.76
N ASP A 224 -6.46 18.58 15.46
CA ASP A 224 -5.59 17.40 15.57
C ASP A 224 -4.94 17.32 16.93
N LYS A 225 -5.76 17.15 17.97
CA LYS A 225 -5.31 17.07 19.35
C LYS A 225 -5.82 15.79 20.01
N PRO A 226 -5.06 15.19 20.95
CA PRO A 226 -5.48 13.97 21.65
C PRO A 226 -6.79 14.09 22.44
N ASP A 227 -7.16 15.30 22.86
CA ASP A 227 -8.39 15.61 23.60
C ASP A 227 -9.60 15.93 22.69
N GLU A 228 -9.40 16.08 21.37
CA GLU A 228 -10.50 16.31 20.44
C GLU A 228 -11.41 15.08 20.35
N ASN A 229 -12.72 15.26 20.55
CA ASN A 229 -13.68 14.17 20.46
C ASN A 229 -13.99 13.82 19.00
N ILE A 230 -13.17 12.96 18.39
CA ILE A 230 -13.40 12.47 17.01
C ILE A 230 -14.55 11.47 16.90
N THR A 231 -14.89 10.77 18.00
CA THR A 231 -15.90 9.69 18.00
C THR A 231 -17.29 10.18 17.62
N GLN A 232 -17.61 11.44 17.92
CA GLN A 232 -18.89 12.06 17.55
C GLN A 232 -19.14 12.04 16.04
N PHE A 233 -18.08 11.97 15.22
CA PHE A 233 -18.19 11.96 13.76
C PHE A 233 -18.12 10.55 13.15
N PHE A 234 -17.85 9.50 13.93
CA PHE A 234 -17.69 8.14 13.39
C PHE A 234 -18.95 7.66 12.67
N ASN A 235 -20.13 7.84 13.28
CA ASN A 235 -21.38 7.38 12.68
C ASN A 235 -21.75 8.17 11.42
N SER A 236 -21.72 9.50 11.50
CA SER A 236 -22.09 10.38 10.37
C SER A 236 -21.13 10.21 9.19
N THR A 237 -19.82 10.08 9.46
CA THR A 237 -18.84 9.81 8.41
C THR A 237 -19.08 8.45 7.76
N TYR A 238 -19.30 7.40 8.57
CA TYR A 238 -19.58 6.07 8.07
C TYR A 238 -20.84 6.06 7.17
N GLN A 239 -21.91 6.72 7.60
CA GLN A 239 -23.16 6.84 6.83
C GLN A 239 -22.96 7.60 5.54
N PHE A 240 -22.25 8.74 5.56
CA PHE A 240 -21.98 9.54 4.37
C PHE A 240 -21.19 8.75 3.31
N ILE A 241 -20.12 8.06 3.73
CA ILE A 241 -19.33 7.23 2.82
C ILE A 241 -20.17 6.04 2.30
N THR A 242 -20.90 5.35 3.17
CA THR A 242 -21.73 4.19 2.76
C THR A 242 -22.86 4.59 1.80
N GLN A 243 -23.43 5.78 1.99
CA GLN A 243 -24.44 6.32 1.07
C GLN A 243 -23.83 6.59 -0.31
N ALA A 244 -22.66 7.22 -0.36
CA ALA A 244 -21.94 7.43 -1.61
C ALA A 244 -21.63 6.11 -2.32
N GLN A 245 -21.20 5.08 -1.58
CA GLN A 245 -20.89 3.75 -2.14
C GLN A 245 -22.07 3.10 -2.87
N ARG A 246 -23.29 3.38 -2.42
CA ARG A 246 -24.54 2.84 -2.99
C ARG A 246 -25.16 3.74 -4.05
N SER A 247 -24.55 4.89 -4.31
CA SER A 247 -25.05 5.92 -5.22
C SER A 247 -24.26 5.94 -6.51
N THR A 248 -24.91 6.44 -7.56
CA THR A 248 -24.28 6.78 -8.83
C THR A 248 -24.48 8.25 -9.15
N THR A 249 -23.61 8.81 -9.98
CA THR A 249 -23.77 10.14 -10.57
C THR A 249 -24.91 10.14 -11.59
N ALA A 250 -25.33 11.33 -12.03
CA ALA A 250 -26.43 11.48 -13.00
C ALA A 250 -26.16 10.78 -14.35
N ASP A 251 -24.90 10.69 -14.75
CA ASP A 251 -24.40 9.97 -15.92
C ASP A 251 -24.11 8.48 -15.67
N GLY A 252 -24.53 7.95 -14.51
CA GLY A 252 -24.48 6.51 -14.20
C GLY A 252 -23.14 5.99 -13.69
N ARG A 253 -22.14 6.85 -13.46
CA ARG A 253 -20.83 6.44 -12.93
C ARG A 253 -20.90 6.20 -11.41
N PRO A 254 -20.07 5.30 -10.85
CA PRO A 254 -19.99 5.11 -9.41
C PRO A 254 -19.48 6.38 -8.72
N CYS A 255 -20.08 6.73 -7.58
CA CYS A 255 -19.58 7.85 -6.77
C CYS A 255 -18.24 7.49 -6.12
N ARG A 256 -17.31 8.46 -6.08
CA ARG A 256 -16.00 8.35 -5.41
C ARG A 256 -15.86 9.40 -4.31
N VAL A 257 -15.21 9.02 -3.22
CA VAL A 257 -15.10 9.79 -1.98
C VAL A 257 -13.64 10.13 -1.68
N LEU A 258 -13.34 11.40 -1.43
CA LEU A 258 -12.08 11.85 -0.85
C LEU A 258 -12.27 12.20 0.64
N VAL A 259 -11.50 11.57 1.52
CA VAL A 259 -11.41 11.96 2.93
C VAL A 259 -10.09 12.70 3.15
N HIS A 260 -10.15 13.95 3.59
CA HIS A 260 -8.95 14.75 3.80
C HIS A 260 -8.96 15.50 5.13
N CYS A 261 -7.77 15.89 5.58
CA CYS A 261 -7.59 16.92 6.60
C CYS A 261 -6.44 17.83 6.16
N THR A 262 -5.78 18.53 7.08
CA THR A 262 -4.62 19.39 6.78
C THR A 262 -3.49 18.61 6.09
N HIS A 263 -3.03 17.51 6.69
CA HIS A 263 -1.84 16.76 6.22
C HIS A 263 -2.17 15.37 5.66
N GLY A 264 -3.39 14.88 5.87
CA GLY A 264 -3.74 13.49 5.51
C GLY A 264 -3.02 12.43 6.33
N ILE A 265 -2.70 12.73 7.60
CA ILE A 265 -1.89 11.87 8.49
C ILE A 265 -2.73 11.27 9.63
N SER A 266 -3.50 12.11 10.33
CA SER A 266 -4.18 11.76 11.59
C SER A 266 -5.70 11.80 11.49
N ARG A 267 -6.36 12.96 11.61
CA ARG A 267 -7.85 13.09 11.59
C ARG A 267 -8.54 12.32 10.47
N SER A 268 -8.17 12.59 9.21
CA SER A 268 -8.78 11.93 8.05
C SER A 268 -8.46 10.44 8.00
N ALA A 269 -7.25 10.05 8.38
CA ALA A 269 -6.85 8.65 8.45
C ALA A 269 -7.67 7.89 9.51
N THR A 270 -7.90 8.48 10.69
CA THR A 270 -8.77 7.91 11.73
C THR A 270 -10.19 7.64 11.21
N LEU A 271 -10.77 8.60 10.49
CA LEU A 271 -12.10 8.45 9.90
C LEU A 271 -12.16 7.36 8.82
N VAL A 272 -11.09 7.22 8.02
CA VAL A 272 -10.97 6.11 7.05
C VAL A 272 -10.79 4.77 7.76
N ILE A 273 -9.96 4.69 8.80
CA ILE A 273 -9.73 3.46 9.57
C ILE A 273 -11.05 2.97 10.19
N VAL A 274 -11.83 3.86 10.84
CA VAL A 274 -13.12 3.44 11.41
C VAL A 274 -14.12 3.00 10.34
N TYR A 275 -14.12 3.64 9.16
CA TYR A 275 -14.94 3.19 8.05
C TYR A 275 -14.55 1.76 7.62
N VAL A 276 -13.26 1.48 7.42
CA VAL A 276 -12.75 0.15 7.08
C VAL A 276 -13.08 -0.89 8.15
N MET A 277 -12.89 -0.56 9.44
CA MET A 277 -13.24 -1.44 10.57
C MET A 277 -14.71 -1.86 10.52
N ARG A 278 -15.62 -0.90 10.32
CA ARG A 278 -17.07 -1.14 10.29
C ARG A 278 -17.52 -1.87 9.04
N THR A 279 -17.03 -1.47 7.86
CA THR A 279 -17.43 -2.04 6.56
C THR A 279 -16.99 -3.49 6.42
N TYR A 280 -15.76 -3.80 6.81
CA TYR A 280 -15.18 -5.14 6.64
C TYR A 280 -15.21 -5.99 7.91
N HIS A 281 -15.77 -5.47 9.01
CA HIS A 281 -15.71 -6.10 10.33
C HIS A 281 -14.28 -6.49 10.71
N TRP A 282 -13.34 -5.56 10.52
CA TRP A 282 -11.93 -5.76 10.81
C TRP A 282 -11.53 -5.20 12.17
N SER A 283 -10.56 -5.88 12.78
CA SER A 283 -9.87 -5.36 13.96
C SER A 283 -9.14 -4.04 13.69
N LEU A 284 -8.83 -3.29 14.75
CA LEU A 284 -8.04 -2.06 14.67
C LEU A 284 -6.70 -2.33 13.98
N ALA A 285 -5.96 -3.36 14.40
CA ALA A 285 -4.68 -3.71 13.78
C ALA A 285 -4.80 -3.99 12.27
N GLN A 286 -5.82 -4.74 11.85
CA GLN A 286 -6.04 -5.05 10.43
C GLN A 286 -6.37 -3.78 9.63
N ALA A 287 -7.33 -2.99 10.10
CA ALA A 287 -7.76 -1.78 9.41
C ALA A 287 -6.66 -0.72 9.36
N PHE A 288 -5.94 -0.51 10.47
CA PHE A 288 -4.80 0.40 10.52
C PHE A 288 -3.73 0.01 9.51
N ASN A 289 -3.30 -1.25 9.51
CA ASN A 289 -2.26 -1.74 8.58
C ASN A 289 -2.70 -1.66 7.12
N PHE A 290 -3.97 -1.91 6.83
CA PHE A 290 -4.53 -1.75 5.47
C PHE A 290 -4.52 -0.29 5.01
N VAL A 291 -4.97 0.65 5.85
CA VAL A 291 -4.96 2.07 5.48
C VAL A 291 -3.53 2.60 5.37
N ARG A 292 -2.64 2.15 6.25
CA ARG A 292 -1.23 2.52 6.22
C ARG A 292 -0.47 1.92 5.03
N SER A 293 -0.84 0.73 4.56
CA SER A 293 -0.23 0.17 3.35
C SER A 293 -0.63 0.93 2.08
N GLY A 294 -1.82 1.55 2.06
CA GLY A 294 -2.25 2.48 1.01
C GLY A 294 -1.62 3.87 1.14
N ARG A 295 -1.38 4.35 2.37
CA ARG A 295 -0.73 5.64 2.65
C ARG A 295 0.25 5.53 3.82
N GLY A 296 1.54 5.39 3.53
CA GLY A 296 2.59 5.08 4.51
C GLY A 296 2.76 6.10 5.65
N VAL A 297 2.36 7.36 5.43
CA VAL A 297 2.45 8.46 6.41
C VAL A 297 1.33 8.46 7.45
N VAL A 298 0.41 7.49 7.42
CA VAL A 298 -0.70 7.39 8.37
C VAL A 298 -0.18 7.12 9.78
N VAL A 299 -0.39 8.11 10.66
CA VAL A 299 -0.06 8.06 12.09
C VAL A 299 -1.08 8.94 12.82
N PRO A 300 -2.25 8.41 13.21
CA PRO A 300 -3.18 9.09 14.09
C PRO A 300 -2.53 9.48 15.42
N ASN A 301 -2.95 10.61 15.99
CA ASN A 301 -2.53 10.96 17.33
C ASN A 301 -3.03 9.92 18.35
N GLU A 302 -2.39 9.88 19.52
CA GLU A 302 -2.67 8.91 20.58
C GLU A 302 -4.14 8.93 21.08
N GLY A 303 -4.77 10.10 21.16
CA GLY A 303 -6.18 10.21 21.55
C GLY A 303 -7.11 9.55 20.55
N PHE A 304 -6.81 9.70 19.25
CA PHE A 304 -7.56 9.05 18.18
C PHE A 304 -7.29 7.55 18.10
N LEU A 305 -6.08 7.08 18.39
CA LEU A 305 -5.80 5.65 18.53
C LEU A 305 -6.62 5.04 19.68
N ARG A 306 -6.66 5.70 20.85
CA ARG A 306 -7.52 5.29 21.98
C ARG A 306 -9.00 5.29 21.58
N ALA A 307 -9.45 6.26 20.78
CA ALA A 307 -10.81 6.30 20.26
C ALA A 307 -11.13 5.12 19.32
N LEU A 308 -10.19 4.76 18.43
CA LEU A 308 -10.33 3.59 17.56
C LEU A 308 -10.34 2.27 18.34
N LEU A 309 -9.52 2.16 19.39
CA LEU A 309 -9.49 0.98 20.27
C LEU A 309 -10.83 0.80 21.00
N ARG A 310 -11.44 1.89 21.49
CA ARG A 310 -12.79 1.85 22.07
C ARG A 310 -13.84 1.40 21.06
N GLU A 311 -13.70 1.84 19.80
CA GLU A 311 -14.58 1.41 18.72
C GLU A 311 -14.40 -0.08 18.38
N GLU A 312 -13.18 -0.61 18.41
CA GLU A 312 -12.93 -2.05 18.29
C GLU A 312 -13.62 -2.83 19.43
N ARG A 313 -13.48 -2.38 20.69
CA ARG A 313 -14.19 -3.00 21.83
C ARG A 313 -15.69 -3.03 21.60
N ARG A 314 -16.27 -1.94 21.07
CA ARG A 314 -17.69 -1.85 20.73
C ARG A 314 -18.09 -2.85 19.64
N LEU A 315 -17.26 -3.03 18.60
CA LEU A 315 -17.53 -3.96 17.50
C LEU A 315 -17.37 -5.44 17.87
N PHE A 316 -16.45 -5.76 18.79
CA PHE A 316 -16.07 -7.14 19.11
C PHE A 316 -16.35 -7.54 20.57
N HIS A 317 -17.32 -6.92 21.23
CA HIS A 317 -17.77 -7.26 22.59
C HIS A 317 -16.62 -7.26 23.62
N ASN A 318 -15.93 -6.13 23.73
CA ASN A 318 -14.77 -5.89 24.60
C ASN A 318 -13.49 -6.66 24.27
N LYS A 319 -13.43 -7.33 23.11
CA LYS A 319 -12.18 -7.91 22.58
C LYS A 319 -11.40 -6.86 21.78
N CYS A 320 -10.07 -6.92 21.85
CA CYS A 320 -9.17 -6.02 21.13
C CYS A 320 -8.07 -6.80 20.40
N SER A 321 -7.57 -6.23 19.30
CA SER A 321 -6.38 -6.71 18.60
C SER A 321 -5.08 -6.28 19.25
N VAL A 322 -5.11 -5.14 19.93
CA VAL A 322 -3.98 -4.50 20.59
C VAL A 322 -4.42 -3.99 21.96
N THR A 323 -3.52 -4.00 22.93
CA THR A 323 -3.73 -3.34 24.22
C THR A 323 -3.45 -1.84 24.12
N GLU A 324 -3.78 -1.07 25.16
CA GLU A 324 -3.45 0.37 25.21
C GLU A 324 -1.92 0.61 25.17
N ASP A 325 -1.14 -0.24 25.84
CA ASP A 325 0.32 -0.16 25.88
C ASP A 325 0.98 -0.57 24.54
N GLU A 326 0.24 -1.29 23.68
CA GLU A 326 0.71 -1.75 22.36
C GLU A 326 0.41 -0.76 21.22
N LEU A 327 -0.28 0.36 21.48
CA LEU A 327 -0.63 1.35 20.45
C LEU A 327 0.60 1.98 19.78
N ASP A 328 1.69 2.17 20.52
CA ASP A 328 2.97 2.66 19.98
C ASP A 328 3.67 1.61 19.10
N LEU A 329 3.45 0.32 19.38
CA LEU A 329 3.95 -0.77 18.55
C LEU A 329 3.19 -0.84 17.22
N LEU A 330 1.90 -0.51 17.22
CA LEU A 330 1.08 -0.42 16.01
C LEU A 330 1.58 0.70 15.09
N THR A 331 1.88 1.88 15.65
CA THR A 331 2.39 3.02 14.88
C THR A 331 3.86 2.89 14.50
N SER A 332 4.68 2.16 15.24
CA SER A 332 6.07 1.86 14.84
C SER A 332 6.19 0.71 13.83
N GLY A 333 5.11 -0.03 13.57
CA GLY A 333 5.12 -1.17 12.65
C GLY A 333 5.76 -2.43 13.24
N SER A 334 5.91 -2.48 14.57
CA SER A 334 6.54 -3.60 15.29
C SER A 334 5.58 -4.74 15.61
N LEU A 335 4.27 -4.58 15.34
CA LEU A 335 3.28 -5.63 15.51
C LEU A 335 3.15 -6.49 14.24
N PRO A 336 3.15 -7.83 14.37
CA PRO A 336 2.91 -8.70 13.23
C PRO A 336 1.48 -8.48 12.69
N SER A 337 1.32 -8.56 11.36
CA SER A 337 0.04 -8.47 10.65
C SER A 337 -0.85 -9.70 10.87
N GLN A 338 -0.88 -10.26 12.08
CA GLN A 338 -1.79 -11.35 12.41
C GLN A 338 -3.16 -10.79 12.75
N PRO A 339 -4.25 -11.47 12.37
CA PRO A 339 -5.53 -11.20 12.98
C PRO A 339 -5.32 -11.31 14.50
N ALA A 340 -5.87 -10.35 15.22
CA ALA A 340 -5.99 -10.37 16.66
C ALA A 340 -6.18 -11.77 17.25
N ARG A 341 -5.89 -11.93 18.55
CA ARG A 341 -6.45 -13.00 19.40
C ARG A 341 -7.99 -12.98 19.49
N LEU A 342 -8.69 -12.60 18.43
CA LEU A 342 -10.08 -12.95 18.17
C LEU A 342 -10.09 -14.45 17.87
N GLN A 343 -10.15 -15.27 18.91
CA GLN A 343 -10.38 -16.71 18.77
C GLN A 343 -11.49 -16.92 17.73
N ARG A 344 -11.17 -17.66 16.66
CA ARG A 344 -12.13 -18.08 15.64
C ARG A 344 -13.35 -18.62 16.38
N ARG A 345 -14.51 -18.01 16.18
CA ARG A 345 -15.75 -18.77 16.35
C ARG A 345 -15.69 -19.86 15.31
N THR A 346 -15.60 -21.12 15.74
CA THR A 346 -16.18 -22.21 15.00
C THR A 346 -17.65 -21.83 14.81
N SER A 347 -18.07 -21.66 13.57
CA SER A 347 -19.48 -21.56 13.20
C SER A 347 -20.20 -22.75 13.85
N PRO A 348 -21.34 -22.55 14.55
CA PRO A 348 -22.16 -23.67 14.94
C PRO A 348 -22.68 -24.29 13.65
N SER A 349 -22.15 -25.47 13.32
CA SER A 349 -22.72 -26.36 12.34
C SER A 349 -24.20 -26.53 12.69
N LEU A 350 -25.05 -26.45 11.67
CA LEU A 350 -26.42 -26.92 11.70
C LEU A 350 -26.42 -28.41 12.07
N GLU A 351 -26.41 -28.72 13.37
CA GLU A 351 -26.83 -30.03 13.86
C GLU A 351 -28.35 -29.98 13.98
N LEU A 352 -28.97 -30.40 12.88
CA LEU A 352 -30.33 -30.93 12.88
C LEU A 352 -30.45 -31.93 14.02
N ALA A 353 -31.37 -31.63 14.94
CA ALA A 353 -31.75 -32.50 16.03
C ALA A 353 -32.15 -33.88 15.49
N ALA A 354 -31.29 -34.86 15.73
CA ALA A 354 -31.63 -36.26 15.69
C ALA A 354 -31.55 -36.79 17.13
N GLU A 355 -32.57 -37.60 17.45
CA GLU A 355 -32.75 -38.39 18.68
C GLU A 355 -33.36 -37.65 19.88
N SER A 356 -34.38 -38.15 20.58
CA SER A 356 -35.27 -39.31 20.38
C SER A 356 -36.35 -39.23 21.48
N SER A 357 -37.50 -39.88 21.26
CA SER A 357 -38.41 -40.50 22.26
C SER A 357 -39.86 -40.42 21.76
N LYS A 358 -40.33 -41.42 20.99
CA LYS A 358 -41.18 -42.52 21.48
C LYS A 358 -42.38 -42.03 22.32
N ASP A 359 -43.56 -42.03 21.71
CA ASP A 359 -44.75 -42.63 22.30
C ASP A 359 -45.83 -42.98 21.25
N SER A 360 -46.04 -44.29 21.08
CA SER A 360 -47.31 -45.01 21.22
C SER A 360 -48.60 -44.53 20.51
N GLN A 361 -49.03 -45.36 19.55
CA GLN A 361 -50.40 -45.88 19.27
C GLN A 361 -51.60 -44.93 19.04
N CYS A 362 -52.22 -45.05 17.85
CA CYS A 362 -53.65 -45.36 17.56
C CYS A 362 -54.01 -44.73 16.20
N SER A 363 -54.18 -45.51 15.12
CA SER A 363 -55.41 -46.19 14.71
C SER A 363 -56.44 -45.28 14.03
N VAL A 364 -57.00 -45.83 12.94
CA VAL A 364 -58.31 -45.58 12.32
C VAL A 364 -58.33 -44.80 10.99
N MET A 365 -58.61 -45.61 9.95
CA MET A 365 -59.27 -45.38 8.64
C MET A 365 -58.52 -44.69 7.51
#